data_AF-W7SXR8-F1
#
_entry.id   AF-W7SXR8-F1
#
_cell.length_a   1.000
_cell.length_b   1.000
_cell.length_c   1.000
_cell.angle_alpha   90.00
_cell.angle_beta   90.00
_cell.angle_gamma   90.00
#
_symmetry.space_group_name_H-M   'P 1'
#
loop_
_entity.id
_entity.type
_entity.pdbx_description
1 polymer ?
#
loop_
_entity_poly.entity_id
_entity_poly.type
_entity_poly.pdbx_seq_one_letter_code
_entity_poly.pdbx_strand_id
1 'polypeptide(L)'
;MTNPVAMACAVCRQVLNTHIPYGSTKRHWRHPATAASDHEPVPTPADTLSDVIYHCDFCNDTSVAFAYSTTDDTTIVIASPRFTDQTRREQVGQHTWMERTIDAPAIDITTNRSLGGWLACAPCAELVDIRDCERLITRFRRRHPELNATRKHLRANYMAFFRVIGLRAPFGEQQTSP
;
A
#
# COMPACT_ATOMS: atom_id res chain seq x y z
N MET A 1 -24.12 5.42 -0.81
CA MET A 1 -23.27 4.85 0.25
C MET A 1 -22.31 5.96 0.66
N THR A 2 -22.25 6.32 1.94
CA THR A 2 -21.30 7.31 2.45
C THR A 2 -19.89 6.77 2.26
N ASN A 3 -19.01 7.53 1.61
CA ASN A 3 -17.61 7.17 1.52
C ASN A 3 -17.07 7.03 2.95
N PRO A 4 -16.42 5.91 3.30
CA PRO A 4 -15.83 5.76 4.62
C PRO A 4 -14.81 6.87 4.85
N VAL A 5 -14.89 7.50 6.01
CA VAL A 5 -14.00 8.61 6.38
C VAL A 5 -12.55 8.09 6.40
N ALA A 6 -11.65 8.79 5.70
CA ALA A 6 -10.23 8.47 5.73
C ALA A 6 -9.70 8.64 7.16
N MET A 7 -8.88 7.71 7.62
CA MET A 7 -8.23 7.79 8.93
C MET A 7 -6.78 8.19 8.76
N ALA A 8 -6.30 9.09 9.61
CA ALA A 8 -4.91 9.49 9.70
C ALA A 8 -4.38 9.27 11.12
N CYS A 9 -3.08 9.24 11.28
CA CYS A 9 -2.46 9.09 12.58
C CYS A 9 -2.42 10.43 13.32
N ALA A 10 -2.92 10.48 14.56
CA ALA A 10 -2.89 11.70 15.37
C ALA A 10 -1.46 12.22 15.63
N VAL A 11 -0.48 11.31 15.64
CA VAL A 11 0.93 11.59 15.96
C VAL A 11 1.67 12.12 14.73
N CYS A 12 1.83 11.30 13.68
CA CYS A 12 2.62 11.67 12.49
C CYS A 12 1.80 12.29 11.35
N ARG A 13 0.48 12.41 11.50
CA ARG A 13 -0.46 12.99 10.52
C ARG A 13 -0.56 12.27 9.18
N GLN A 14 0.07 11.11 9.02
CA GLN A 14 -0.03 10.31 7.81
C GLN A 14 -1.36 9.56 7.74
N VAL A 15 -1.93 9.47 6.55
CA VAL A 15 -3.09 8.60 6.28
C VAL A 15 -2.73 7.14 6.57
N LEU A 16 -3.64 6.44 7.24
CA LEU A 16 -3.46 5.05 7.67
C LEU A 16 -4.13 4.08 6.70
N ASN A 17 -3.44 2.99 6.43
CA ASN A 17 -4.00 1.85 5.71
C ASN A 17 -4.83 0.97 6.65
N THR A 18 -5.93 0.42 6.13
CA THR A 18 -6.66 -0.64 6.82
C THR A 18 -6.09 -2.00 6.46
N HIS A 19 -5.78 -2.79 7.48
CA HIS A 19 -5.25 -4.13 7.37
C HIS A 19 -6.18 -5.13 8.07
N ILE A 20 -6.61 -6.18 7.36
CA ILE A 20 -7.31 -7.32 7.98
C ILE A 20 -6.38 -8.55 7.88
N PRO A 21 -5.89 -9.08 9.02
CA PRO A 21 -5.10 -10.31 9.04
C PRO A 21 -5.90 -11.50 8.51
N TYR A 22 -5.22 -12.46 7.89
CA TYR A 22 -5.85 -13.71 7.46
C TYR A 22 -6.58 -14.41 8.61
N GLY A 23 -7.80 -14.89 8.35
CA GLY A 23 -8.62 -15.57 9.35
C GLY A 23 -9.19 -14.65 10.45
N SER A 24 -8.87 -13.35 10.42
CA SER A 24 -9.44 -12.36 11.32
C SER A 24 -10.57 -11.59 10.64
N THR A 25 -11.55 -11.16 11.43
CA THR A 25 -12.55 -10.16 11.02
C THR A 25 -12.21 -8.76 11.54
N LYS A 26 -11.17 -8.64 12.40
CA LYS A 26 -10.76 -7.38 13.01
C LYS A 26 -9.88 -6.58 12.07
N ARG A 27 -10.23 -5.30 11.91
CA ARG A 27 -9.43 -4.31 11.18
C ARG A 27 -8.35 -3.76 12.11
N HIS A 28 -7.15 -3.60 11.55
CA HIS A 28 -6.02 -2.94 12.17
C HIS A 28 -5.63 -1.75 11.29
N TRP A 29 -5.20 -0.67 11.93
CA TRP A 29 -4.63 0.47 11.24
C TRP A 29 -3.12 0.30 11.17
N ARG A 30 -2.50 0.69 10.05
CA ARG A 30 -1.05 0.68 9.88
C ARG A 30 -0.59 1.90 9.11
N HIS A 31 0.59 2.41 9.44
CA HIS A 31 1.28 3.37 8.59
C HIS A 31 1.55 2.74 7.20
N PRO A 32 1.64 3.55 6.13
CA PRO A 32 2.13 3.09 4.85
C PRO A 32 3.48 2.38 5.00
N ALA A 33 3.69 1.24 4.32
CA ALA A 33 4.89 0.41 4.49
C ALA A 33 6.22 1.16 4.22
N THR A 34 6.12 2.25 3.49
CA THR A 34 7.19 3.15 3.04
C THR A 34 7.40 4.35 3.97
N ALA A 35 6.52 4.55 4.94
CA ALA A 35 6.63 5.61 5.91
C ALA A 35 7.28 5.06 7.18
N ALA A 36 8.53 5.46 7.43
CA ALA A 36 9.15 5.22 8.71
C ALA A 36 8.34 5.93 9.79
N SER A 37 7.81 5.17 10.75
CA SER A 37 7.16 5.68 11.95
C SER A 37 7.69 4.90 13.13
N ASP A 38 8.09 5.60 14.18
CA ASP A 38 8.67 5.06 15.41
C ASP A 38 7.61 4.83 16.51
N HIS A 39 6.33 4.94 16.15
CA HIS A 39 5.21 4.78 17.06
C HIS A 39 4.12 3.89 16.46
N GLU A 40 3.29 3.34 17.35
CA GLU A 40 2.06 2.65 16.98
C GLU A 40 1.05 3.67 16.38
N PRO A 41 0.24 3.26 15.39
CA PRO A 41 -0.73 4.15 14.77
C PRO A 41 -1.85 4.52 15.75
N VAL A 42 -2.15 5.82 15.83
CA VAL A 42 -3.26 6.38 16.61
C VAL A 42 -4.33 6.88 15.64
N PRO A 43 -5.28 6.03 15.23
CA PRO A 43 -6.24 6.35 14.18
C PRO A 43 -7.23 7.43 14.61
N THR A 44 -7.26 8.53 13.86
CA THR A 44 -8.15 9.67 14.04
C THR A 44 -8.76 10.05 12.68
N PRO A 45 -10.03 10.45 12.59
CA PRO A 45 -10.62 10.93 11.34
C PRO A 45 -9.78 12.05 10.72
N ALA A 46 -9.41 11.91 9.46
CA ALA A 46 -8.47 12.83 8.80
C ALA A 46 -9.02 14.26 8.71
N ASP A 47 -10.34 14.42 8.59
CA ASP A 47 -11.05 15.70 8.59
C ASP A 47 -10.98 16.47 9.91
N THR A 48 -10.63 15.79 11.02
CA THR A 48 -10.43 16.42 12.33
C THR A 48 -9.00 16.87 12.59
N LEU A 49 -8.06 16.54 11.69
CA LEU A 49 -6.65 16.87 11.81
C LEU A 49 -6.27 17.98 10.82
N SER A 50 -5.52 18.97 11.27
CA SER A 50 -4.77 19.85 10.38
C SER A 50 -3.57 19.10 9.78
N ASP A 51 -3.16 19.53 8.59
CA ASP A 51 -1.89 19.16 7.97
C ASP A 51 -1.72 17.64 7.73
N VAL A 52 -2.81 16.97 7.34
CA VAL A 52 -2.76 15.54 7.00
C VAL A 52 -1.84 15.30 5.81
N ILE A 53 -0.92 14.36 5.97
CA ILE A 53 0.04 13.97 4.94
C ILE A 53 -0.58 12.84 4.11
N TYR A 54 -0.95 13.19 2.89
CA TYR A 54 -1.42 12.24 1.88
C TYR A 54 -0.26 11.73 1.04
N HIS A 55 -0.37 10.48 0.60
CA HIS A 55 0.61 9.83 -0.25
C HIS A 55 -0.06 9.27 -1.50
N CYS A 56 0.68 9.27 -2.61
CA CYS A 56 0.29 8.60 -3.84
C CYS A 56 0.29 7.08 -3.61
N ASP A 57 -0.83 6.40 -3.83
CA ASP A 57 -0.99 4.96 -3.64
C ASP A 57 -0.10 4.11 -4.56
N PHE A 58 0.47 4.72 -5.61
CA PHE A 58 1.27 4.03 -6.63
C PHE A 58 2.78 4.21 -6.47
N CYS A 59 3.23 5.20 -5.71
CA CYS A 59 4.67 5.46 -5.54
C CYS A 59 5.04 6.19 -4.25
N ASN A 60 4.09 6.30 -3.31
CA ASN A 60 4.22 6.96 -2.02
C ASN A 60 4.73 8.42 -2.02
N ASP A 61 4.71 9.09 -3.17
CA ASP A 61 5.04 10.50 -3.28
C ASP A 61 4.01 11.36 -2.54
N THR A 62 4.45 12.38 -1.81
CA THR A 62 3.57 13.31 -1.07
C THR A 62 2.94 14.37 -1.97
N SER A 63 3.41 14.52 -3.21
CA SER A 63 2.84 15.42 -4.22
C SER A 63 1.56 14.86 -4.85
N VAL A 64 0.57 14.52 -4.03
CA VAL A 64 -0.73 14.05 -4.49
C VAL A 64 -1.45 15.18 -5.25
N ALA A 65 -1.94 14.86 -6.45
CA ALA A 65 -2.62 15.82 -7.33
C ALA A 65 -4.02 15.36 -7.74
N PHE A 66 -4.29 14.05 -7.71
CA PHE A 66 -5.54 13.48 -8.19
C PHE A 66 -6.09 12.43 -7.22
N ALA A 67 -7.42 12.33 -7.17
CA ALA A 67 -8.15 11.26 -6.53
C ALA A 67 -8.94 10.48 -7.59
N TYR A 68 -8.98 9.16 -7.44
CA TYR A 68 -9.78 8.26 -8.24
C TYR A 68 -10.85 7.63 -7.36
N SER A 69 -12.11 7.85 -7.72
CA SER A 69 -13.22 7.07 -7.17
C SER A 69 -13.13 5.63 -7.64
N THR A 70 -13.55 4.67 -6.83
CA THR A 70 -13.75 3.28 -7.26
C THR A 70 -15.22 2.92 -7.20
N THR A 71 -15.70 2.13 -8.16
CA THR A 71 -17.10 1.65 -8.18
C THR A 71 -17.38 0.62 -7.10
N ASP A 72 -16.34 -0.10 -6.68
CA ASP A 72 -16.40 -1.17 -5.69
C ASP A 72 -15.21 -1.09 -4.72
N ASP A 73 -15.37 -1.71 -3.55
CA ASP A 73 -14.27 -1.96 -2.63
C ASP A 73 -13.23 -2.87 -3.30
N THR A 74 -12.03 -2.33 -3.54
CA THR A 74 -10.91 -3.18 -3.98
C THR A 74 -10.31 -3.86 -2.75
N THR A 75 -10.40 -5.18 -2.69
CA THR A 75 -9.64 -5.98 -1.73
C THR A 75 -8.35 -6.42 -2.40
N ILE A 76 -7.23 -5.84 -1.97
CA ILE A 76 -5.92 -6.29 -2.42
C ILE A 76 -5.43 -7.31 -1.43
N VAL A 77 -5.31 -8.56 -1.88
CA VAL A 77 -4.66 -9.62 -1.14
C VAL A 77 -3.18 -9.61 -1.51
N ILE A 78 -2.35 -9.08 -0.62
CA ILE A 78 -0.90 -9.21 -0.74
C ILE A 78 -0.50 -10.40 0.13
N ALA A 79 0.07 -11.42 -0.50
CA ALA A 79 0.76 -12.50 0.17
C ALA A 79 2.21 -12.05 0.41
N SER A 80 2.51 -11.56 1.62
CA SER A 80 3.88 -11.22 1.98
C SER A 80 4.51 -12.35 2.78
N PRO A 81 5.60 -12.98 2.29
CA PRO A 81 6.35 -13.93 3.09
C PRO A 81 6.99 -13.22 4.30
N ARG A 82 6.58 -13.53 5.53
CA ARG A 82 7.37 -13.22 6.74
C ARG A 82 8.55 -14.16 6.84
N PHE A 83 9.75 -13.72 6.47
CA PHE A 83 10.97 -14.47 6.81
C PHE A 83 11.03 -14.65 8.34
N THR A 84 10.97 -15.88 8.83
CA THR A 84 11.33 -16.22 10.22
C THR A 84 12.83 -16.48 10.23
N ASP A 85 13.60 -15.74 11.04
CA ASP A 85 15.04 -15.96 11.18
C ASP A 85 15.35 -17.32 11.82
N GLN A 86 15.82 -18.29 11.03
CA GLN A 86 16.56 -19.44 11.55
C GLN A 86 17.59 -19.98 10.54
N THR A 87 18.87 -19.92 10.90
CA THR A 87 20.00 -20.46 10.12
C THR A 87 20.29 -21.91 10.54
N ARG A 88 20.42 -22.85 9.58
CA ARG A 88 20.93 -24.21 9.79
C ARG A 88 22.25 -24.42 9.05
N ARG A 89 23.22 -25.09 9.69
CA ARG A 89 24.54 -25.43 9.14
C ARG A 89 24.55 -26.90 8.69
N GLU A 90 24.95 -27.17 7.44
CA GLU A 90 25.08 -28.53 6.90
C GLU A 90 26.48 -28.77 6.35
N GLN A 91 27.04 -29.96 6.60
CA GLN A 91 28.36 -30.38 6.16
C GLN A 91 28.22 -31.27 4.91
N VAL A 92 28.73 -30.83 3.76
CA VAL A 92 28.68 -31.59 2.50
C VAL A 92 30.11 -31.85 2.01
N GLY A 93 30.67 -33.00 2.36
CA GLY A 93 32.01 -33.41 1.91
C GLY A 93 33.17 -32.52 2.40
N GLN A 94 34.39 -32.83 1.93
CA GLN A 94 35.63 -32.33 2.56
C GLN A 94 35.90 -30.84 2.43
N HIS A 95 35.29 -30.07 1.52
CA HIS A 95 35.35 -28.61 1.57
C HIS A 95 34.26 -27.99 0.68
N THR A 96 33.15 -27.55 1.28
CA THR A 96 32.38 -26.34 0.93
C THR A 96 31.39 -26.08 2.07
N TRP A 97 31.46 -24.89 2.65
CA TRP A 97 30.56 -24.43 3.73
C TRP A 97 29.36 -23.73 3.11
N MET A 98 28.14 -24.11 3.48
CA MET A 98 26.92 -23.42 3.06
C MET A 98 26.01 -23.16 4.27
N GLU A 99 25.71 -21.88 4.51
CA GLU A 99 24.60 -21.46 5.37
C GLU A 99 23.28 -21.70 4.63
N ARG A 100 22.34 -22.39 5.28
CA ARG A 100 20.99 -22.61 4.73
C ARG A 100 19.95 -22.07 5.70
N THR A 101 19.16 -21.12 5.26
CA THR A 101 17.90 -20.73 5.89
C THR A 101 16.82 -21.75 5.47
N ILE A 102 16.18 -22.44 6.42
CA ILE A 102 15.05 -23.34 6.12
C ILE A 102 13.98 -23.22 7.21
N ASP A 103 12.91 -22.48 6.92
CA ASP A 103 11.51 -22.93 6.95
C ASP A 103 10.62 -21.83 6.37
N ALA A 104 9.53 -22.21 5.70
CA ALA A 104 8.82 -21.33 4.78
C ALA A 104 7.94 -20.30 5.51
N PRO A 105 7.96 -19.05 5.04
CA PRO A 105 7.49 -17.88 5.76
C PRO A 105 5.96 -17.84 5.93
N ALA A 106 5.48 -17.48 7.14
CA ALA A 106 4.07 -17.13 7.34
C ALA A 106 3.66 -16.10 6.27
N ILE A 107 2.71 -16.46 5.41
CA ILE A 107 2.16 -15.54 4.44
C ILE A 107 1.20 -14.65 5.20
N ASP A 108 1.59 -13.41 5.49
CA ASP A 108 0.62 -12.40 5.82
C ASP A 108 -0.21 -12.19 4.55
N ILE A 109 -1.41 -12.78 4.52
CA ILE A 109 -2.44 -12.45 3.53
C ILE A 109 -3.08 -11.17 4.06
N THR A 110 -2.50 -10.05 3.68
CA THR A 110 -3.01 -8.74 4.06
C THR A 110 -4.10 -8.35 3.08
N THR A 111 -5.32 -8.13 3.56
CA THR A 111 -6.36 -7.42 2.80
C THR A 111 -6.18 -5.93 3.04
N ASN A 112 -5.67 -5.21 2.05
CA ASN A 112 -5.72 -3.75 2.04
C ASN A 112 -7.02 -3.32 1.36
N ARG A 113 -7.81 -2.51 2.07
CA ARG A 113 -9.01 -1.87 1.53
C ARG A 113 -8.74 -0.37 1.44
N SER A 114 -8.72 0.15 0.21
CA SER A 114 -8.78 1.60 0.02
C SER A 114 -10.22 2.05 0.23
N LEU A 115 -10.42 2.97 1.17
CA LEU A 115 -11.73 3.49 1.59
C LEU A 115 -12.23 4.58 0.64
N GLY A 116 -12.30 4.28 -0.67
CA GLY A 116 -13.05 5.09 -1.63
C GLY A 116 -12.34 6.29 -2.25
N GLY A 117 -11.01 6.39 -2.15
CA GLY A 117 -10.24 7.40 -2.89
C GLY A 117 -8.80 6.97 -3.09
N TRP A 118 -8.47 6.48 -4.28
CA TRP A 118 -7.07 6.23 -4.64
C TRP A 118 -6.41 7.54 -5.02
N LEU A 119 -5.29 7.86 -4.39
CA LEU A 119 -4.57 9.09 -4.58
C LEU A 119 -3.39 8.87 -5.52
N ALA A 120 -3.20 9.80 -6.44
CA ALA A 120 -2.10 9.76 -7.39
C ALA A 120 -1.40 11.12 -7.46
N CYS A 121 -0.08 11.08 -7.51
CA CYS A 121 0.70 12.20 -8.03
C CYS A 121 0.53 12.28 -9.56
N ALA A 122 0.76 13.45 -10.15
CA ALA A 122 0.50 13.68 -11.57
C ALA A 122 1.16 12.63 -12.50
N PRO A 123 2.44 12.24 -12.32
CA PRO A 123 3.05 11.22 -13.18
C PRO A 123 2.40 9.83 -13.04
N CYS A 124 1.88 9.48 -11.85
CA CYS A 124 1.18 8.22 -11.67
C CYS A 124 -0.23 8.27 -12.27
N ALA A 125 -0.91 9.41 -12.17
CA ALA A 125 -2.22 9.61 -12.77
C ALA A 125 -2.17 9.45 -14.30
N GLU A 126 -1.17 10.02 -14.97
CA GLU A 126 -0.97 9.82 -16.42
C GLU A 126 -0.88 8.34 -16.79
N LEU A 127 -0.09 7.56 -16.04
CA LEU A 127 0.07 6.12 -16.28
C LEU A 127 -1.20 5.33 -15.97
N VAL A 128 -1.96 5.75 -14.96
CA VAL A 128 -3.25 5.17 -14.62
C VAL A 128 -4.26 5.39 -15.75
N ASP A 129 -4.33 6.61 -16.28
CA ASP A 129 -5.29 6.98 -17.32
C ASP A 129 -5.07 6.21 -18.63
N ILE A 130 -3.81 5.98 -19.00
CA ILE A 130 -3.46 5.13 -20.15
C ILE A 130 -3.36 3.63 -19.80
N ARG A 131 -3.65 3.25 -18.54
CA ARG A 131 -3.61 1.89 -18.01
C ARG A 131 -2.24 1.18 -18.17
N ASP A 132 -1.15 1.93 -18.09
CA ASP A 132 0.21 1.40 -18.23
C ASP A 132 0.72 0.81 -16.90
N CYS A 133 0.27 -0.42 -16.65
CA CYS A 133 0.64 -1.19 -15.46
C CYS A 133 2.16 -1.40 -15.34
N GLU A 134 2.87 -1.62 -16.44
CA GLU A 134 4.29 -1.96 -16.40
C GLU A 134 5.15 -0.76 -16.04
N ARG A 135 4.81 0.43 -16.53
CA ARG A 135 5.45 1.67 -16.11
C ARG A 135 5.12 2.04 -14.66
N LEU A 136 3.89 1.79 -14.19
CA LEU A 136 3.55 1.96 -12.77
C LEU A 136 4.41 1.06 -11.87
N ILE A 137 4.54 -0.23 -12.21
CA ILE A 137 5.39 -1.19 -11.48
C ILE A 137 6.85 -0.74 -11.47
N THR A 138 7.35 -0.31 -12.63
CA THR A 138 8.73 0.14 -12.78
C THR A 138 9.00 1.39 -11.95
N ARG A 139 8.08 2.35 -11.96
CA ARG A 139 8.16 3.57 -11.15
C ARG A 139 8.12 3.27 -9.65
N PHE A 140 7.18 2.44 -9.20
CA PHE A 140 7.10 2.01 -7.80
C PHE A 140 8.42 1.41 -7.33
N ARG A 141 8.94 0.42 -8.07
CA ARG A 141 10.18 -0.28 -7.70
C ARG A 141 11.41 0.61 -7.73
N ARG A 142 11.47 1.60 -8.63
CA ARG A 142 12.56 2.59 -8.66
C ARG A 142 12.54 3.48 -7.42
N ARG A 143 11.35 3.81 -6.91
CA ARG A 143 11.18 4.69 -5.75
C ARG A 143 11.28 3.95 -4.41
N HIS A 144 10.99 2.66 -4.42
CA HIS A 144 11.00 1.79 -3.24
C HIS A 144 11.87 0.54 -3.45
N PRO A 145 13.18 0.68 -3.67
CA PRO A 145 14.09 -0.46 -3.80
C PRO A 145 14.15 -1.32 -2.52
N GLU A 146 13.82 -0.74 -1.36
CA GLU A 146 13.77 -1.41 -0.05
C GLU A 146 12.58 -2.38 0.09
N LEU A 147 11.53 -2.21 -0.72
CA LEU A 147 10.36 -3.06 -0.68
C LEU A 147 10.55 -4.29 -1.56
N ASN A 148 10.46 -5.49 -0.95
CA ASN A 148 10.48 -6.78 -1.65
C ASN A 148 9.15 -7.12 -2.37
N ALA A 149 8.53 -6.13 -3.00
CA ALA A 149 7.32 -6.31 -3.79
C ALA A 149 7.65 -6.92 -5.16
N THR A 150 7.20 -8.15 -5.41
CA THR A 150 7.41 -8.81 -6.71
C THR A 150 6.58 -8.12 -7.81
N ARG A 151 7.06 -8.13 -9.07
CA ARG A 151 6.26 -7.61 -10.21
C ARG A 151 4.90 -8.29 -10.29
N LYS A 152 4.85 -9.60 -9.98
CA LYS A 152 3.61 -10.39 -9.97
C LYS A 152 2.60 -9.83 -8.98
N HIS A 153 3.01 -9.51 -7.75
CA HIS A 153 2.12 -8.94 -6.74
C HIS A 153 1.65 -7.53 -7.10
N LEU A 154 2.58 -6.66 -7.55
CA LEU A 154 2.22 -5.31 -7.98
C LEU A 154 1.28 -5.32 -9.18
N ARG A 155 1.51 -6.20 -10.16
CA ARG A 155 0.62 -6.36 -11.32
C ARG A 155 -0.76 -6.84 -10.92
N ALA A 156 -0.86 -7.83 -10.02
CA ALA A 156 -2.15 -8.29 -9.51
C ALA A 156 -2.92 -7.16 -8.82
N ASN A 157 -2.23 -6.36 -8.01
CA ASN A 157 -2.82 -5.20 -7.34
C ASN A 157 -3.34 -4.14 -8.34
N TYR A 158 -2.48 -3.63 -9.23
CA TYR A 158 -2.89 -2.59 -10.19
C TYR A 158 -3.96 -3.07 -11.17
N MET A 159 -3.94 -4.35 -11.57
CA MET A 159 -5.01 -4.92 -12.39
C MET A 159 -6.34 -5.02 -11.66
N ALA A 160 -6.34 -5.29 -10.35
CA ALA A 160 -7.56 -5.25 -9.55
C ALA A 160 -8.11 -3.82 -9.48
N PHE A 161 -7.25 -2.84 -9.22
CA PHE A 161 -7.61 -1.42 -9.24
C PHE A 161 -8.20 -0.98 -10.59
N PHE A 162 -7.56 -1.30 -11.72
CA PHE A 162 -8.02 -0.91 -13.06
C PHE A 162 -9.39 -1.49 -13.47
N ARG A 163 -9.88 -2.53 -12.77
CA ARG A 163 -11.22 -3.09 -13.01
C ARG A 163 -12.33 -2.23 -12.43
N VAL A 164 -12.03 -1.46 -11.39
CA VAL A 164 -13.04 -0.74 -10.59
C VAL A 164 -12.81 0.77 -10.57
N ILE A 165 -11.75 1.23 -11.23
CA ILE A 165 -11.41 2.66 -11.29
C ILE A 165 -12.49 3.46 -12.04
N GLY A 166 -12.96 4.53 -11.40
CA GLY A 166 -13.84 5.53 -11.96
C GLY A 166 -13.08 6.74 -12.52
N LEU A 167 -13.78 7.87 -12.63
CA LEU A 167 -13.19 9.13 -13.09
C LEU A 167 -12.19 9.68 -12.08
N ARG A 168 -11.13 10.31 -12.59
CA ARG A 168 -10.21 11.11 -11.78
C ARG A 168 -10.80 12.49 -11.49
N ALA A 169 -10.53 13.02 -10.31
CA ALA A 169 -10.79 14.39 -9.93
C ALA A 169 -9.52 15.03 -9.35
N PRO A 170 -9.34 16.35 -9.45
CA PRO A 170 -8.30 17.05 -8.71
C PRO A 170 -8.41 16.77 -7.22
N PHE A 171 -7.29 16.47 -6.58
CA PHE A 171 -7.23 16.26 -5.14
C PHE A 171 -7.16 17.63 -4.43
N GLY A 172 -8.03 17.86 -3.46
CA GLY A 172 -8.07 19.12 -2.68
C GLY A 172 -9.05 20.20 -3.19
N GLU A 173 -9.67 20.04 -4.36
CA GLU A 173 -10.69 20.99 -4.86
C GLU A 173 -12.13 20.70 -4.39
N GLN A 174 -12.34 19.63 -3.61
CA GLN A 174 -13.65 19.33 -3.04
C GLN A 174 -13.90 20.10 -1.74
N GLN A 175 -14.11 21.42 -1.83
CA GLN A 175 -14.95 22.20 -0.89
C GLN A 175 -15.13 23.68 -1.31
N THR A 176 -15.47 23.94 -2.56
CA THR A 176 -16.22 25.17 -2.90
C THR A 176 -17.36 24.79 -3.85
N SER A 177 -18.48 24.36 -3.29
CA SER A 177 -19.77 24.57 -3.94
C SER A 177 -20.49 25.71 -3.20
N PRO A 178 -21.17 26.60 -3.95
CA PRO A 178 -21.67 27.89 -3.47
C PRO A 178 -22.75 27.79 -2.40
#